data_AF-A0A095U1J0-F1
#
_entry.id   AF-A0A095U1J0-F1
#
_cell.length_a   1.000
_cell.length_b   1.000
_cell.length_c   1.000
_cell.angle_alpha   90.00
_cell.angle_beta   90.00
_cell.angle_gamma   90.00
#
_symmetry.space_group_name_H-M   'P 1'
#
loop_
_entity.id
_entity.type
_entity.pdbx_description
1 polymer ?
#
loop_
_entity_poly.entity_id
_entity_poly.type
_entity_poly.pdbx_seq_one_letter_code
_entity_poly.pdbx_strand_id
1 'polypeptide(L)'
;MKKTISIFLVLLFFMFTACGQKQIKTPNKAMEKFEKFKAKEKFVEDMKILYPGIGDEKLKPILTEKINLAAEDFEKIAQNGNATDEDYQNAIGKGLDRFKSIYLEIDTEDRERVCAYFEELMDIVGLESSDGQLNNFMYGLDPTN
;
A
#
# COMPACT_ATOMS: atom_id res chain seq x y z
N MET A 1 43.71 25.18 33.61
CA MET A 1 42.69 25.33 32.52
C MET A 1 43.45 25.18 31.21
N LYS A 2 43.19 24.28 30.27
CA LYS A 2 41.93 23.73 29.73
C LYS A 2 42.26 22.34 29.16
N LYS A 3 41.73 21.26 29.74
CA LYS A 3 41.71 19.89 29.17
C LYS A 3 40.26 19.42 28.98
N THR A 4 39.40 20.32 28.54
CA THR A 4 37.94 20.06 28.38
C THR A 4 37.45 20.27 26.95
N ILE A 5 38.34 20.58 26.00
CA ILE A 5 38.00 20.73 24.58
C ILE A 5 38.63 19.56 23.82
N SER A 6 38.04 18.37 23.96
CA SER A 6 38.33 17.26 23.04
C SER A 6 37.30 16.13 23.12
N ILE A 7 36.42 16.10 24.13
CA ILE A 7 35.46 15.00 24.32
C ILE A 7 34.08 15.30 23.70
N PHE A 8 33.76 16.57 23.45
CA PHE A 8 32.43 16.95 22.92
C PHE A 8 32.24 16.72 21.41
N LEU A 9 33.30 16.45 20.65
CA LEU A 9 33.24 16.28 19.19
C LEU A 9 33.07 14.82 18.73
N VAL A 10 33.25 13.85 19.65
CA VAL A 10 33.12 12.41 19.32
C VAL A 10 31.69 11.90 19.51
N LEU A 11 30.86 12.60 20.31
CA LEU A 11 29.47 12.19 20.54
C LEU A 11 28.49 12.59 19.41
N LEU A 12 28.88 13.48 18.50
CA LEU A 12 27.99 13.98 17.45
C LEU A 12 27.92 13.07 16.20
N PHE A 13 28.76 12.03 16.11
CA PHE A 13 28.90 11.22 14.90
C PHE A 13 28.05 9.93 14.88
N PHE A 14 27.28 9.64 15.93
CA PHE A 14 26.48 8.42 16.03
C PHE A 14 25.01 8.54 15.62
N MET A 15 24.54 9.71 15.15
CA MET A 15 23.14 9.88 14.73
C MET A 15 22.86 9.60 13.25
N PHE A 16 23.86 9.17 12.46
CA PHE A 16 23.64 8.69 11.10
C PHE A 16 23.60 7.16 11.05
N THR A 17 22.79 6.52 11.89
CA THR A 17 22.22 5.24 11.46
C THR A 17 21.17 5.59 10.43
N ALA A 18 21.58 5.80 9.18
CA ALA A 18 20.69 5.57 8.07
C ALA A 18 20.12 4.17 8.31
N CYS A 19 18.84 4.09 8.72
CA CYS A 19 18.14 2.82 8.70
C CYS A 19 18.26 2.35 7.27
N GLY A 20 19.16 1.38 7.02
CA GLY A 20 19.22 0.75 5.71
C GLY A 20 17.84 0.21 5.44
N GLN A 21 17.16 0.73 4.42
CA GLN A 21 15.83 0.24 4.06
C GLN A 21 15.91 -1.28 3.92
N LYS A 22 14.99 -1.96 4.61
CA LYS A 22 14.85 -3.39 4.51
C LYS A 22 14.44 -3.70 3.07
N GLN A 23 15.30 -4.40 2.36
CA GLN A 23 14.96 -4.95 1.05
C GLN A 23 13.91 -6.04 1.24
N ILE A 24 12.83 -5.99 0.48
CA ILE A 24 11.84 -7.05 0.42
C ILE A 24 12.29 -8.09 -0.59
N LYS A 25 12.39 -9.33 -0.11
CA LYS A 25 12.58 -10.47 -0.99
C LYS A 25 11.22 -10.87 -1.58
N THR A 26 11.01 -10.55 -2.85
CA THR A 26 9.81 -10.96 -3.59
C THR A 26 9.55 -12.47 -3.40
N PRO A 27 8.37 -12.88 -2.89
CA PRO A 27 8.02 -14.28 -2.70
C PRO A 27 8.03 -15.08 -4.00
N ASN A 28 8.31 -16.37 -3.90
CA ASN A 28 8.18 -17.29 -5.03
C ASN A 28 6.75 -17.23 -5.58
N LYS A 29 6.62 -17.24 -6.91
CA LYS A 29 5.33 -17.14 -7.63
C LYS A 29 4.57 -15.82 -7.48
N ALA A 30 5.19 -14.74 -6.97
CA ALA A 30 4.54 -13.43 -6.92
C ALA A 30 3.96 -13.00 -8.27
N MET A 31 4.68 -13.22 -9.38
CA MET A 31 4.20 -12.89 -10.73
C MET A 31 2.93 -13.66 -11.12
N GLU A 32 2.89 -14.97 -10.83
CA GLU A 32 1.67 -15.78 -11.04
C GLU A 32 0.49 -15.27 -10.21
N LYS A 33 0.76 -14.81 -8.97
CA LYS A 33 -0.28 -14.23 -8.11
C LYS A 33 -0.76 -12.88 -8.62
N PHE A 34 0.11 -12.02 -9.15
CA PHE A 34 -0.30 -10.76 -9.78
C PHE A 34 -1.19 -11.01 -11.00
N GLU A 35 -0.82 -11.96 -11.86
CA GLU A 35 -1.66 -12.34 -13.01
C GLU A 35 -3.06 -12.80 -12.56
N LYS A 36 -3.13 -13.68 -11.55
CA LYS A 36 -4.40 -14.10 -10.96
C LYS A 36 -5.18 -12.94 -10.34
N PHE A 37 -4.50 -12.06 -9.62
CA PHE A 37 -5.12 -10.90 -8.99
C PHE A 37 -5.69 -9.93 -10.03
N LYS A 38 -4.98 -9.64 -11.12
CA LYS A 38 -5.46 -8.76 -12.19
C LYS A 38 -6.64 -9.40 -12.94
N ALA A 39 -6.59 -10.72 -13.18
CA ALA A 39 -7.61 -11.45 -13.92
C ALA A 39 -8.92 -11.70 -13.14
N LYS A 40 -8.89 -11.71 -11.80
CA LYS A 40 -10.10 -11.95 -11.00
C LYS A 40 -11.11 -10.81 -11.16
N GLU A 41 -12.39 -11.18 -11.20
CA GLU A 41 -13.49 -10.23 -11.10
C GLU A 41 -13.44 -9.54 -9.72
N LYS A 42 -13.63 -8.21 -9.70
CA LYS A 42 -13.52 -7.39 -8.49
C LYS A 42 -14.88 -6.80 -8.12
N PHE A 43 -15.00 -6.45 -6.84
CA PHE A 43 -16.20 -5.87 -6.24
C PHE A 43 -17.47 -6.70 -6.47
N VAL A 44 -17.31 -8.03 -6.49
CA VAL A 44 -18.41 -9.01 -6.45
C VAL A 44 -18.64 -9.46 -5.01
N GLU A 45 -19.86 -9.94 -4.74
CA GLU A 45 -20.23 -10.55 -3.46
C GLU A 45 -19.17 -11.57 -3.02
N ASP A 46 -18.75 -11.47 -1.77
CA ASP A 46 -17.79 -12.38 -1.14
C ASP A 46 -18.23 -12.70 0.29
N MET A 47 -18.99 -13.79 0.41
CA MET A 47 -19.56 -14.25 1.68
C MET A 47 -18.52 -14.67 2.71
N LYS A 48 -17.24 -14.88 2.32
CA LYS A 48 -16.18 -15.22 3.29
C LYS A 48 -15.77 -14.01 4.11
N ILE A 49 -15.83 -12.82 3.52
CA ILE A 49 -15.52 -11.55 4.17
C ILE A 49 -16.77 -10.71 4.41
N LEU A 50 -17.95 -11.28 4.21
CA LEU A 50 -19.25 -10.63 4.36
C LEU A 50 -19.41 -9.34 3.53
N TYR A 51 -18.72 -9.26 2.39
CA TYR A 51 -18.86 -8.15 1.47
C TYR A 51 -20.04 -8.42 0.52
N PRO A 52 -21.10 -7.59 0.50
CA PRO A 52 -22.31 -7.86 -0.26
C PRO A 52 -22.15 -7.65 -1.77
N GLY A 53 -21.01 -7.14 -2.23
CA GLY A 53 -20.82 -6.67 -3.59
C GLY A 53 -21.05 -5.17 -3.71
N ILE A 54 -20.67 -4.62 -4.86
CA ILE A 54 -20.73 -3.17 -5.08
C ILE A 54 -22.18 -2.65 -5.08
N GLY A 55 -22.42 -1.54 -4.38
CA GLY A 55 -23.75 -0.92 -4.34
C GLY A 55 -24.13 -0.22 -5.65
N ASP A 56 -23.22 0.58 -6.21
CA ASP A 56 -23.39 1.23 -7.51
C ASP A 56 -22.55 0.52 -8.59
N GLU A 57 -23.21 -0.28 -9.41
CA GLU A 57 -22.60 -1.01 -10.53
C GLU A 57 -21.83 -0.10 -11.52
N LYS A 58 -22.13 1.20 -11.59
CA LYS A 58 -21.37 2.14 -12.44
C LYS A 58 -19.95 2.36 -11.94
N LEU A 59 -19.72 2.24 -10.63
CA LEU A 59 -18.41 2.38 -10.03
C LEU A 59 -17.55 1.14 -10.25
N LYS A 60 -18.13 -0.03 -10.49
CA LYS A 60 -17.42 -1.31 -10.63
C LYS A 60 -16.26 -1.28 -11.63
N PRO A 61 -16.46 -0.85 -12.91
CA PRO A 61 -15.36 -0.76 -13.85
C PRO A 61 -14.30 0.26 -13.42
N ILE A 62 -14.71 1.39 -12.82
CA ILE A 62 -13.83 2.47 -12.38
C ILE A 62 -12.92 2.02 -11.23
N LEU A 63 -13.50 1.40 -10.20
CA LEU A 63 -12.75 0.89 -9.05
C LEU A 63 -11.85 -0.28 -9.45
N THR A 64 -12.35 -1.18 -10.32
CA THR A 64 -11.58 -2.32 -10.85
C THR A 64 -10.33 -1.84 -11.59
N GLU A 65 -10.46 -0.83 -12.45
CA GLU A 65 -9.33 -0.24 -13.19
C GLU A 65 -8.30 0.34 -12.21
N LYS A 66 -8.74 1.13 -11.22
CA LYS A 66 -7.83 1.75 -10.24
C LYS A 66 -7.07 0.72 -9.40
N ILE A 67 -7.73 -0.36 -8.97
CA ILE A 67 -7.07 -1.46 -8.25
C ILE A 67 -6.09 -2.22 -9.15
N ASN A 68 -6.44 -2.45 -10.42
CA ASN A 68 -5.52 -3.09 -11.36
C ASN A 68 -4.27 -2.24 -11.62
N LEU A 69 -4.40 -0.91 -11.73
CA LEU A 69 -3.26 -0.01 -11.83
C LEU A 69 -2.35 -0.05 -10.59
N ALA A 70 -2.92 -0.22 -9.39
CA ALA A 70 -2.13 -0.44 -8.18
C ALA A 70 -1.38 -1.78 -8.22
N ALA A 71 -2.03 -2.84 -8.71
CA ALA A 71 -1.37 -4.14 -8.90
C ALA A 71 -0.20 -4.07 -9.89
N GLU A 72 -0.36 -3.33 -10.99
CA GLU A 72 0.72 -3.12 -11.97
C GLU A 72 1.90 -2.34 -11.37
N ASP A 73 1.65 -1.34 -10.53
CA ASP A 73 2.71 -0.61 -9.83
C ASP A 73 3.50 -1.57 -8.91
N PHE A 74 2.80 -2.39 -8.12
CA PHE A 74 3.42 -3.40 -7.25
C PHE A 74 4.21 -4.45 -8.06
N GLU A 75 3.64 -4.94 -9.16
CA GLU A 75 4.28 -5.94 -10.01
C GLU A 75 5.59 -5.41 -10.61
N LYS A 76 5.59 -4.18 -11.13
CA LYS A 76 6.79 -3.53 -11.68
C LYS A 76 7.90 -3.41 -10.62
N ILE A 77 7.54 -3.03 -9.40
CA ILE A 77 8.49 -2.96 -8.28
C ILE A 77 9.06 -4.34 -7.96
N ALA A 78 8.19 -5.35 -7.86
CA ALA A 78 8.58 -6.72 -7.56
C ALA A 78 9.51 -7.35 -8.63
N GLN A 79 9.34 -6.98 -9.90
CA GLN A 79 10.17 -7.43 -11.02
C GLN A 79 11.61 -6.89 -10.98
N ASN A 80 11.84 -5.73 -10.34
CA ASN A 80 13.19 -5.13 -10.25
C ASN A 80 14.15 -5.98 -9.39
N GLY A 81 13.63 -6.84 -8.52
CA GLY A 81 14.41 -7.78 -7.70
C GLY A 81 15.17 -7.17 -6.52
N ASN A 82 15.14 -5.84 -6.37
CA ASN A 82 15.80 -5.08 -5.30
C ASN A 82 14.86 -4.11 -4.55
N ALA A 83 13.56 -4.37 -4.60
CA ALA A 83 12.54 -3.53 -3.95
C ALA A 83 12.75 -3.40 -2.44
N THR A 84 12.45 -2.23 -1.93
CA THR A 84 12.47 -1.89 -0.49
C THR A 84 11.04 -1.75 0.05
N ASP A 85 10.90 -1.74 1.38
CA ASP A 85 9.63 -1.43 2.03
C ASP A 85 9.04 -0.09 1.52
N GLU A 86 9.86 0.95 1.38
CA GLU A 86 9.40 2.29 0.94
C GLU A 86 8.93 2.31 -0.51
N ASP A 87 9.53 1.50 -1.40
CA ASP A 87 9.05 1.41 -2.79
C ASP A 87 7.57 0.99 -2.82
N TYR A 88 7.21 0.02 -1.98
CA TYR A 88 5.82 -0.42 -1.83
C TYR A 88 4.97 0.57 -1.04
N GLN A 89 5.50 1.24 0.00
CA GLN A 89 4.75 2.31 0.68
C GLN A 89 4.38 3.44 -0.29
N ASN A 90 5.31 3.84 -1.16
CA ASN A 90 5.08 4.84 -2.21
C ASN A 90 4.03 4.35 -3.23
N ALA A 91 4.06 3.06 -3.58
CA ALA A 91 3.07 2.45 -4.46
C ALA A 91 1.66 2.41 -3.82
N ILE A 92 1.57 2.13 -2.52
CA ILE A 92 0.30 2.19 -1.76
C ILE A 92 -0.26 3.61 -1.81
N GLY A 93 0.53 4.62 -1.44
CA GLY A 93 0.09 6.02 -1.47
C GLY A 93 -0.39 6.46 -2.85
N LYS A 94 0.41 6.20 -3.89
CA LYS A 94 0.02 6.46 -5.29
C LYS A 94 -1.23 5.69 -5.71
N GLY A 95 -1.40 4.46 -5.23
CA GLY A 95 -2.58 3.62 -5.43
C GLY A 95 -3.84 4.27 -4.86
N LEU A 96 -3.81 4.61 -3.58
CA LEU A 96 -4.92 5.22 -2.84
C LEU A 96 -5.28 6.61 -3.37
N ASP A 97 -4.30 7.38 -3.82
CA ASP A 97 -4.51 8.70 -4.43
C ASP A 97 -5.41 8.67 -5.65
N ARG A 98 -5.46 7.55 -6.39
CA ARG A 98 -6.37 7.38 -7.55
C ARG A 98 -7.84 7.39 -7.16
N PHE A 99 -8.18 7.14 -5.89
CA PHE A 99 -9.55 7.10 -5.39
C PHE A 99 -10.02 8.45 -4.82
N LYS A 100 -9.11 9.39 -4.53
CA LYS A 100 -9.43 10.69 -3.92
C LYS A 100 -10.55 11.44 -4.63
N SER A 101 -10.57 11.42 -5.96
CA SER A 101 -11.56 12.17 -6.76
C SER A 101 -12.99 11.64 -6.65
N ILE A 102 -13.15 10.37 -6.28
CA ILE A 102 -14.45 9.69 -6.18
C ILE A 102 -14.73 9.20 -4.76
N TYR A 103 -13.91 9.59 -3.79
CA TYR A 103 -13.97 9.00 -2.45
C TYR A 103 -15.33 9.17 -1.78
N LEU A 104 -15.98 10.32 -1.96
CA LEU A 104 -17.32 10.58 -1.43
C LEU A 104 -18.43 9.77 -2.11
N GLU A 105 -18.14 9.17 -3.27
CA GLU A 105 -19.07 8.29 -4.00
C GLU A 105 -18.93 6.83 -3.57
N ILE A 106 -17.84 6.47 -2.90
CA ILE A 106 -17.56 5.12 -2.43
C ILE A 106 -18.08 4.98 -1.00
N ASP A 107 -18.96 4.02 -0.75
CA ASP A 107 -19.46 3.78 0.59
C ASP A 107 -18.39 3.13 1.51
N THR A 108 -18.78 2.84 2.74
CA THR A 108 -17.85 2.25 3.73
C THR A 108 -17.42 0.83 3.34
N GLU A 109 -18.34 -0.01 2.86
CA GLU A 109 -18.07 -1.41 2.53
C GLU A 109 -17.15 -1.52 1.30
N ASP A 110 -17.35 -0.67 0.30
CA ASP A 110 -16.50 -0.58 -0.88
C ASP A 110 -15.10 -0.03 -0.55
N ARG A 111 -14.98 0.93 0.39
CA ARG A 111 -13.68 1.39 0.90
C ARG A 111 -12.94 0.28 1.66
N GLU A 112 -13.64 -0.48 2.49
CA GLU A 112 -13.07 -1.67 3.15
C GLU A 112 -12.60 -2.70 2.11
N ARG A 113 -13.38 -2.91 1.04
CA ARG A 113 -13.00 -3.82 -0.04
C ARG A 113 -11.77 -3.34 -0.81
N VAL A 114 -11.63 -2.03 -1.04
CA VAL A 114 -10.41 -1.43 -1.58
C VAL A 114 -9.22 -1.71 -0.66
N CYS A 115 -9.33 -1.48 0.65
CA CYS A 115 -8.28 -1.79 1.62
C CYS A 115 -7.88 -3.27 1.57
N ALA A 116 -8.86 -4.18 1.57
CA ALA A 116 -8.61 -5.62 1.47
C ALA A 116 -7.85 -6.00 0.19
N TYR A 117 -8.11 -5.33 -0.93
CA TYR A 117 -7.32 -5.54 -2.15
C TYR A 117 -5.88 -5.07 -2.03
N PHE A 118 -5.60 -3.97 -1.32
CA PHE A 118 -4.22 -3.58 -1.03
C PHE A 118 -3.53 -4.56 -0.09
N GLU A 119 -4.23 -5.09 0.92
CA GLU A 119 -3.70 -6.14 1.80
C GLU A 119 -3.34 -7.40 1.00
N GLU A 120 -4.17 -7.81 0.04
CA GLU A 120 -3.82 -8.91 -0.88
C GLU A 120 -2.56 -8.60 -1.71
N LEU A 121 -2.40 -7.36 -2.19
CA LEU A 121 -1.19 -6.95 -2.91
C LEU A 121 0.05 -6.98 -2.01
N MET A 122 -0.09 -6.55 -0.75
CA MET A 122 0.95 -6.62 0.27
C MET A 122 1.35 -8.08 0.54
N ASP A 123 0.40 -8.99 0.66
CA ASP A 123 0.64 -10.43 0.82
C ASP A 123 1.35 -11.05 -0.38
N ILE A 124 1.09 -10.57 -1.60
CA ILE A 124 1.78 -11.06 -2.81
C ILE A 124 3.29 -10.77 -2.73
N VAL A 125 3.66 -9.60 -2.21
CA VAL A 125 5.06 -9.14 -2.14
C VAL A 125 5.71 -9.39 -0.79
N GLY A 126 4.94 -9.80 0.22
CA GLY A 126 5.44 -10.03 1.57
C GLY A 126 5.68 -8.73 2.36
N LEU A 127 4.92 -7.67 2.07
CA LEU A 127 4.94 -6.44 2.85
C LEU A 127 4.06 -6.61 4.10
N GLU A 128 4.62 -6.37 5.28
CA GLU A 128 3.95 -6.66 6.57
C GLU A 128 2.98 -5.55 7.02
N SER A 129 3.18 -4.32 6.56
CA SER A 129 2.48 -3.12 7.05
C SER A 129 2.26 -2.13 5.92
N SER A 130 1.16 -1.37 5.98
CA SER A 130 0.92 -0.22 5.09
C SER A 130 1.31 1.11 5.73
N ASP A 131 1.99 1.09 6.88
CA ASP A 131 2.35 2.25 7.70
C ASP A 131 1.18 3.20 7.98
N GLY A 132 0.00 2.61 8.26
CA GLY A 132 -1.23 3.32 8.55
C GLY A 132 -1.92 3.95 7.32
N GLN A 133 -1.35 3.86 6.12
CA GLN A 133 -1.94 4.44 4.90
C GLN A 133 -3.34 3.90 4.59
N LEU A 134 -3.59 2.59 4.76
CA LEU A 134 -4.92 2.00 4.55
C LEU A 134 -5.93 2.50 5.59
N ASN A 135 -5.52 2.62 6.85
CA ASN A 135 -6.34 3.19 7.91
C ASN A 135 -6.67 4.68 7.64
N ASN A 136 -5.67 5.44 7.17
CA ASN A 136 -5.85 6.84 6.77
C ASN A 136 -6.73 6.97 5.53
N PHE A 137 -6.70 6.03 4.59
CA PHE A 137 -7.66 6.02 3.49
C PHE A 137 -9.07 5.72 4.00
N MET A 138 -9.22 4.74 4.89
CA MET A 138 -10.52 4.35 5.41
C MET A 138 -11.23 5.48 6.18
N TYR A 139 -10.48 6.25 6.97
CA TYR A 139 -11.04 7.25 7.90
C TYR A 139 -10.61 8.70 7.64
N GLY A 140 -9.55 8.92 6.88
CA GLY A 140 -8.80 10.19 6.86
C GLY A 140 -9.27 11.23 5.86
N LEU A 141 -10.34 10.96 5.09
CA LEU A 141 -11.09 12.02 4.42
C LEU A 141 -12.26 12.42 5.32
N ASP A 142 -11.92 12.95 6.48
CA ASP A 142 -12.83 13.73 7.28
C ASP A 142 -13.06 15.07 6.55
N PRO A 143 -14.28 15.40 6.09
CA PRO A 143 -14.57 16.66 5.41
C PRO A 143 -14.45 17.89 6.33
N THR A 144 -13.98 17.73 7.57
CA THR A 144 -13.83 18.79 8.57
C THR A 144 -12.38 19.27 8.81
N ASN A 145 -11.39 18.80 8.04
CA ASN A 145 -10.02 19.36 8.03
C ASN A 145 -9.77 20.31 6.87
#